data_AF-A0A0Q9IVJ8-F1
#
_entry.id   AF-A0A0Q9IVJ8-F1
#
_cell.length_a   1.000
_cell.length_b   1.000
_cell.length_c   1.000
_cell.angle_alpha   90.00
_cell.angle_beta   90.00
_cell.angle_gamma   90.00
#
_symmetry.space_group_name_H-M   'P 1'
#
loop_
_entity.id
_entity.type
_entity.pdbx_description
1 polymer ?
#
loop_
_entity_poly.entity_id
_entity_poly.type
_entity_poly.pdbx_seq_one_letter_code
_entity_poly.pdbx_strand_id
1 'polypeptide(L)'
;MNGASERTRRYRVLLGERLALEIRDEPGILVSISAPPPPPGTPPVTHPFATATFHLAEVEGDLGALLRESSDLDAFLEAVARAGYRIEPVD
;
A
#
# COMPACT_ATOMS: atom_id res chain seq x y z
N MET A 1 -6.94 7.90 -28.89
CA MET A 1 -6.37 6.60 -28.49
C MET A 1 -7.27 6.01 -27.41
N ASN A 2 -7.64 4.75 -27.58
CA ASN A 2 -8.61 4.01 -26.79
C ASN A 2 -8.08 3.68 -25.37
N GLY A 3 -9.00 3.63 -24.40
CA GLY A 3 -9.15 2.46 -23.54
C GLY A 3 -8.40 2.44 -22.21
N ALA A 4 -9.08 2.83 -21.14
CA ALA A 4 -9.41 1.91 -20.05
C ALA A 4 -10.45 2.59 -19.16
N SER A 5 -11.51 1.88 -18.82
CA SER A 5 -12.24 2.14 -17.59
C SER A 5 -11.24 1.88 -16.45
N GLU A 6 -10.59 2.92 -15.94
CA GLU A 6 -9.57 2.82 -14.89
C GLU A 6 -10.26 2.45 -13.57
N ARG A 7 -10.67 1.18 -13.42
CA ARG A 7 -10.99 0.64 -12.11
C ARG A 7 -9.70 0.67 -11.31
N THR A 8 -9.53 1.68 -10.46
CA THR A 8 -8.45 1.72 -9.47
C THR A 8 -8.40 0.38 -8.76
N ARG A 9 -7.36 -0.42 -9.04
CA ARG A 9 -7.26 -1.76 -8.45
C ARG A 9 -6.95 -1.59 -6.98
N ARG A 10 -7.75 -2.21 -6.13
CA ARG A 10 -7.55 -2.18 -4.69
C ARG A 10 -7.23 -3.57 -4.18
N TYR A 11 -6.28 -3.64 -3.26
CA TYR A 11 -5.85 -4.88 -2.63
C TYR A 11 -5.75 -4.71 -1.12
N ARG A 12 -6.04 -5.80 -0.41
CA ARG A 12 -5.80 -5.98 1.01
C ARG A 12 -4.65 -6.96 1.18
N VAL A 13 -3.69 -6.57 1.99
CA VAL A 13 -2.57 -7.41 2.40
C VAL A 13 -2.83 -7.82 3.84
N LEU A 14 -2.82 -9.13 4.10
CA LEU A 14 -3.05 -9.71 5.41
C LEU A 14 -1.81 -10.44 5.90
N LEU A 15 -1.51 -10.27 7.19
CA LEU A 15 -0.56 -11.09 7.94
C LEU A 15 -1.37 -12.12 8.74
N GLY A 16 -1.43 -13.36 8.24
CA GLY A 16 -2.36 -14.37 8.76
C GLY A 16 -3.81 -13.94 8.53
N GLU A 17 -4.51 -13.60 9.61
CA GLU A 17 -5.91 -13.13 9.60
C GLU A 17 -6.05 -11.61 9.84
N ARG A 18 -4.93 -10.91 10.10
CA ARG A 18 -4.93 -9.48 10.42
C ARG A 18 -4.68 -8.65 9.17
N LEU A 19 -5.51 -7.63 8.95
CA LEU A 19 -5.28 -6.66 7.87
C LEU A 19 -4.03 -5.83 8.18
N ALA A 20 -3.00 -5.98 7.33
CA ALA A 20 -1.72 -5.29 7.46
C ALA A 20 -1.66 -4.00 6.65
N LEU A 21 -2.16 -4.03 5.41
CA LEU A 21 -2.10 -2.90 4.49
C LEU A 21 -3.29 -2.95 3.52
N GLU A 22 -3.83 -1.79 3.20
CA GLU A 22 -4.70 -1.60 2.04
C GLU A 22 -3.97 -0.75 1.02
N ILE A 23 -3.96 -1.16 -0.25
CA ILE A 23 -3.28 -0.43 -1.31
C ILE A 23 -4.20 -0.24 -2.52
N ARG A 24 -4.05 0.89 -3.19
CA ARG A 24 -4.75 1.26 -4.41
C ARG A 24 -3.76 1.67 -5.48
N ASP A 25 -4.03 1.24 -6.71
CA ASP A 25 -3.29 1.58 -7.92
C ASP A 25 -3.61 3.02 -8.39
N GLU A 26 -3.39 3.99 -7.51
CA GLU A 26 -3.56 5.42 -7.79
C GLU A 26 -2.47 6.23 -7.09
N PRO A 27 -1.85 7.21 -7.75
CA PRO A 27 -0.92 8.13 -7.09
C PRO A 27 -1.61 8.86 -5.95
N GLY A 28 -1.01 8.82 -4.76
CA GLY A 28 -1.60 9.51 -3.63
C GLY A 28 -0.82 9.29 -2.34
N ILE A 29 -1.55 9.27 -1.23
CA ILE A 29 -0.96 9.37 0.10
C ILE A 29 -0.70 7.98 0.68
N LEU A 30 0.45 7.82 1.31
CA LEU A 30 0.70 6.74 2.26
C LEU A 30 0.23 7.19 3.65
N VAL A 31 -0.80 6.51 4.15
CA VAL A 31 -1.36 6.72 5.48
C VAL A 31 -0.86 5.62 6.40
N SER A 32 -0.10 5.97 7.42
CA SER A 32 0.24 5.05 8.51
C SER A 32 -0.70 5.30 9.68
N ILE A 33 -1.52 4.33 10.10
CA ILE A 33 -2.39 4.52 11.29
C ILE A 33 -1.61 4.37 12.60
N SER A 34 -0.41 3.79 12.54
CA SER A 34 0.42 3.53 13.72
C SER A 34 1.26 4.73 14.12
N ALA A 35 1.52 5.64 13.18
CA ALA A 35 2.17 6.90 13.48
C ALA A 35 1.12 7.89 14.04
N PRO A 36 1.42 8.65 15.11
CA PRO A 36 0.59 9.78 15.48
C PRO A 36 0.41 10.69 14.26
N PRO A 37 -0.78 11.30 14.06
CA PRO A 37 -1.00 12.17 12.92
C PRO A 37 0.12 13.20 12.85
N PRO A 38 0.71 13.43 11.67
CA PRO A 38 1.80 14.36 11.53
C PRO A 38 1.39 15.72 12.10
N PRO A 39 2.32 16.45 12.76
CA PRO A 39 2.02 17.77 13.26
C PRO A 39 1.50 18.65 12.13
N PRO A 40 0.56 19.58 12.42
CA PRO A 40 -0.03 20.44 11.40
C PRO A 40 1.09 21.19 10.65
N GLY A 41 1.15 20.99 9.33
CA GLY A 41 2.16 21.58 8.45
C GLY A 41 3.19 20.57 7.87
N THR A 42 3.22 19.32 8.34
CA THR A 42 4.04 18.28 7.70
C THR A 42 3.28 17.65 6.52
N PRO A 43 3.84 17.69 5.29
CA PRO A 43 3.19 17.10 4.14
C PRO A 43 3.11 15.56 4.31
N PRO A 44 2.00 14.93 3.91
CA PRO A 44 1.90 13.48 3.90
C PRO A 44 2.94 12.87 2.95
N VAL A 45 3.41 11.67 3.27
CA VAL A 45 4.27 10.92 2.35
C VAL A 45 3.41 10.50 1.16
N THR A 46 3.77 10.94 -0.04
CA THR A 46 3.04 10.58 -1.27
C THR A 46 3.82 9.57 -2.09
N HIS A 47 3.12 8.61 -2.72
CA HIS A 47 3.68 7.68 -3.67
C HIS A 47 3.25 8.00 -5.10
N PRO A 48 4.15 7.86 -6.10
CA PRO A 48 3.89 8.27 -7.48
C PRO A 48 2.94 7.34 -8.24
N PHE A 49 2.65 6.15 -7.71
CA PHE A 49 1.75 5.17 -8.35
C PHE A 49 0.72 4.54 -7.39
N ALA A 50 0.89 4.72 -6.07
CA ALA A 50 0.09 4.00 -5.08
C ALA A 50 -0.38 4.88 -3.92
N THR A 51 -1.60 4.57 -3.45
CA THR A 51 -2.18 5.08 -2.21
C THR A 51 -2.31 3.89 -1.28
N ALA A 52 -1.66 3.95 -0.12
CA ALA A 52 -1.63 2.82 0.81
C ALA A 52 -1.99 3.24 2.22
N THR A 53 -2.66 2.37 2.97
CA THR A 53 -3.01 2.56 4.38
C THR A 53 -2.49 1.39 5.20
N PHE A 54 -1.49 1.63 6.05
CA PHE A 54 -0.90 0.64 6.94
C PHE A 54 -1.75 0.52 8.20
N HIS A 55 -2.16 -0.70 8.53
CA HIS A 55 -3.00 -1.03 9.69
C HIS A 55 -2.23 -1.71 10.83
N LEU A 56 -1.01 -2.19 10.57
CA LEU A 56 -0.17 -2.89 11.54
C LEU A 56 1.22 -2.25 11.64
N ALA A 57 1.53 -1.67 12.80
CA ALA A 57 2.83 -1.06 13.08
C ALA A 57 4.00 -2.05 12.91
N GLU A 58 3.77 -3.31 13.31
CA GLU A 58 4.80 -4.36 13.38
C GLU A 58 5.39 -4.71 12.00
N VAL A 59 4.62 -4.50 10.92
CA VAL A 59 5.04 -4.76 9.53
C VAL A 59 5.09 -3.51 8.66
N GLU A 60 4.80 -2.34 9.22
CA GLU A 60 4.80 -1.07 8.49
C GLU A 60 6.19 -0.75 7.92
N GLY A 61 7.25 -1.03 8.69
CA GLY A 61 8.63 -0.83 8.26
C GLY A 61 8.99 -1.68 7.04
N ASP A 62 8.75 -3.00 7.13
CA ASP A 62 9.00 -3.94 6.03
C ASP A 62 8.15 -3.61 4.79
N LEU A 63 6.84 -3.45 4.95
CA LEU A 63 5.95 -3.13 3.82
C LEU A 63 6.28 -1.77 3.20
N GLY A 64 6.67 -0.78 4.02
CA GLY A 64 7.10 0.52 3.55
C GLY A 64 8.45 0.50 2.82
N ALA A 65 9.34 -0.45 3.14
CA ALA A 65 10.58 -0.69 2.38
C ALA A 65 10.26 -1.36 1.04
N LEU A 66 9.46 -2.43 1.05
CA LEU A 66 9.02 -3.11 -0.18
C LEU A 66 8.33 -2.15 -1.16
N LEU A 67 7.49 -1.25 -0.65
CA LEU A 67 6.81 -0.25 -1.48
C LEU A 67 7.79 0.74 -2.11
N ARG A 68 8.84 1.16 -1.39
CA ARG A 68 9.88 2.06 -1.90
C ARG A 68 10.81 1.40 -2.91
N GLU A 69 11.06 0.11 -2.76
CA GLU A 69 11.87 -0.68 -3.70
C GLU A 69 11.09 -1.08 -4.97
N SER A 70 9.76 -1.06 -4.88
CA SER A 70 8.88 -1.41 -6.00
C SER A 70 8.68 -0.24 -6.96
N SER A 71 8.73 -0.54 -8.25
CA SER A 71 8.50 0.47 -9.31
C SER A 71 7.01 0.69 -9.59
N ASP A 72 6.18 -0.33 -9.35
CA ASP A 72 4.75 -0.35 -9.67
C ASP A 72 4.00 -1.29 -8.69
N LEU A 73 2.66 -1.29 -8.75
CA LEU A 73 1.83 -2.11 -7.87
C LEU A 73 2.09 -3.61 -8.04
N ASP A 74 2.22 -4.12 -9.27
CA ASP A 74 2.48 -5.54 -9.50
C ASP A 74 3.79 -6.00 -8.84
N ALA A 75 4.87 -5.23 -8.97
CA ALA A 75 6.16 -5.53 -8.34
C ALA A 75 6.04 -5.55 -6.80
N PHE A 76 5.25 -4.62 -6.25
CA PHE A 76 4.96 -4.59 -4.82
C PHE A 76 4.19 -5.84 -4.36
N LEU A 77 3.12 -6.21 -5.08
CA LEU A 77 2.33 -7.40 -4.76
C LEU A 77 3.16 -8.68 -4.84
N GLU A 78 4.05 -8.80 -5.83
CA GLU A 78 4.98 -9.93 -5.92
C GLU A 78 5.93 -9.99 -4.72
N ALA A 79 6.49 -8.85 -4.30
CA ALA A 79 7.40 -8.79 -3.17
C ALA A 79 6.69 -9.13 -1.84
N VAL A 80 5.47 -8.62 -1.66
CA VAL A 80 4.60 -8.92 -0.52
C VAL A 80 4.20 -10.39 -0.48
N ALA A 81 3.85 -10.99 -1.61
CA ALA A 81 3.55 -12.42 -1.68
C ALA A 81 4.79 -13.27 -1.32
N ARG A 82 5.98 -12.88 -1.81
CA ARG A 82 7.26 -13.55 -1.49
C ARG A 82 7.63 -13.43 -0.01
N ALA A 83 7.27 -12.33 0.64
CA ALA A 83 7.46 -12.13 2.06
C ALA A 83 6.45 -12.93 2.93
N GLY A 84 5.49 -13.64 2.31
CA GLY A 84 4.58 -14.57 2.98
C GLY A 84 3.24 -13.96 3.39
N TYR A 85 2.93 -12.74 2.94
CA TYR A 85 1.62 -12.13 3.19
C TYR A 85 0.56 -12.68 2.24
N ARG A 86 -0.69 -12.70 2.71
CA ARG A 86 -1.85 -13.02 1.87
C ARG A 86 -2.34 -11.75 1.20
N ILE A 87 -2.61 -11.82 -0.10
CA ILE A 87 -3.11 -10.69 -0.89
C ILE A 87 -4.52 -11.02 -1.36
N GLU A 88 -5.46 -10.10 -1.11
CA GLU A 88 -6.86 -10.23 -1.52
C GLU A 88 -7.27 -9.01 -2.37
N PRO A 89 -7.80 -9.21 -3.58
CA PRO A 89 -8.38 -8.12 -4.36
C PRO A 89 -9.68 -7.62 -3.70
N VAL A 90 -9.91 -6.31 -3.77
CA VAL A 90 -11.13 -5.64 -3.34
C VAL A 90 -11.78 -5.03 -4.58
N ASP A 91 -12.96 -5.54 -4.96
CA ASP A 91 -13.79 -4.99 -6.04
C ASP A 91 -14.45 -3.66 -5.63
#